data_AF-A0A524N8D8-F1
#
_entry.id   AF-A0A524N8D8-F1
#
_cell.length_a   1.000
_cell.length_b   1.000
_cell.length_c   1.000
_cell.angle_alpha   90.00
_cell.angle_beta   90.00
_cell.angle_gamma   90.00
#
_symmetry.space_group_name_H-M   'P 1'
#
loop_
_entity.id
_entity.type
_entity.pdbx_description
1 polymer ?
#
loop_
_entity_poly.entity_id
_entity_poly.type
_entity_poly.pdbx_seq_one_letter_code
_entity_poly.pdbx_strand_id
1 'polypeptide(L)'
;MPAAEGPSDAEALTAYTLALRSLRGGPVAAAAGSDKGDREPDGAELYARYCSACHGRDGRRGNVAGIDTPTLNSPDVLAVASDDFYRNITAAGRSGSQMPAWKEGHGNLSREEIDRIVGHIRGWQPAGAALEDIGSEIGDAHSGRGYYRGLCAGCHGPDGNGGIGNSLGSETFLAVADDRFLARSIVEGRPGTAMPAWRRLSAQAVSELLAYIRSWQAEPPTLEQVREAILLEPRAERVRIGRVMYGRGCTSCHGSGGEGGIGPSLAAPDFLGAIDDGYLYRAIVEGRPGTAMPAWTHLSASDVAALITFVRSLGDSAPVALPSGLPSGDSEIGRVYYEVSCSGCHGPEGIGGSAPQLANPVFLDSVSDAQLFRWIARGRSGSPMIGFLREMQGPVQLGREQIIDIIAYLRDLQTRDVDRVLRTGVGDADFGAELYADNCAACHGPDGEGASGPQLNNPAFLATASDGYLAATMVLGRTGTPMQPMVHGGSGVGQIAPRNVQDIVAFMRLWDRPQPWRKTRRVPEMSASAVEHGRELFGENCAGCHGLHGRGARDGEGYYAPALNNPQFLAAATDGFLLATIARGRSETPMRAFARGAGGIGVLGDGDISDIVSFVRSWQAPAAGSQRRQAQ
;
A
#
# COMPACT_ATOMS: atom_id res chain seq x y z
N MET A 1 3.29 -9.55 78.38
CA MET A 1 3.90 -8.56 77.45
C MET A 1 2.90 -7.42 77.32
N PRO A 2 3.31 -6.14 77.46
CA PRO A 2 2.39 -5.03 77.22
C PRO A 2 1.97 -4.99 75.74
N ALA A 3 0.82 -4.38 75.44
CA ALA A 3 0.32 -4.23 74.08
C ALA A 3 1.25 -3.30 73.27
N ALA A 4 1.56 -3.68 72.04
CA ALA A 4 2.38 -2.90 71.13
C ALA A 4 1.60 -1.67 70.65
N GLU A 5 2.13 -0.47 70.89
CA GLU A 5 1.48 0.80 70.52
C GLU A 5 2.21 1.54 69.39
N GLY A 6 3.16 0.90 68.68
CA GLY A 6 3.82 1.53 67.54
C GLY A 6 4.53 0.60 66.54
N PRO A 7 4.90 1.11 65.34
CA PRO A 7 5.44 0.32 64.21
C PRO A 7 6.78 -0.37 64.51
N SER A 8 7.60 0.16 65.41
CA SER A 8 8.87 -0.43 65.83
C SER A 8 8.70 -1.73 66.64
N ASP A 9 7.55 -1.90 67.30
CA ASP A 9 7.29 -3.02 68.20
C ASP A 9 6.95 -4.30 67.43
N ALA A 10 6.36 -4.18 66.25
CA ALA A 10 6.03 -5.31 65.37
C ALA A 10 7.28 -5.88 64.68
N GLU A 11 8.22 -5.02 64.28
CA GLU A 11 9.53 -5.42 63.77
C GLU A 11 10.38 -6.07 64.89
N ALA A 12 10.35 -5.50 66.10
CA ALA A 12 11.01 -6.07 67.28
C ALA A 12 10.41 -7.43 67.70
N LEU A 13 9.09 -7.61 67.64
CA LEU A 13 8.44 -8.90 67.91
C LEU A 13 8.84 -9.96 66.87
N THR A 14 8.91 -9.57 65.60
CA THR A 14 9.28 -10.46 64.50
C THR A 14 10.74 -10.89 64.62
N ALA A 15 11.65 -9.95 64.89
CA ALA A 15 13.06 -10.24 65.16
C ALA A 15 13.25 -11.11 66.42
N TYR A 16 12.51 -10.85 67.50
CA TYR A 16 12.55 -11.64 68.74
C TYR A 16 12.06 -13.09 68.54
N THR A 17 10.98 -13.27 67.78
CA THR A 17 10.41 -14.59 67.48
C THR A 17 11.33 -15.41 66.57
N LEU A 18 12.03 -14.75 65.64
CA LEU A 18 13.05 -15.37 64.78
C LEU A 18 14.33 -15.70 65.57
N ALA A 19 14.77 -14.84 66.49
CA ALA A 19 15.94 -15.08 67.33
C ALA A 19 15.75 -16.23 68.32
N LEU A 20 14.54 -16.43 68.87
CA LEU A 20 14.22 -17.56 69.75
C LEU A 20 14.28 -18.93 69.04
N ARG A 21 14.13 -18.97 67.71
CA ARG A 21 14.23 -20.18 66.90
C ARG A 21 15.67 -20.65 66.64
N SER A 22 16.66 -19.77 66.80
CA SER A 22 18.08 -20.14 66.70
C SER A 22 18.55 -20.99 67.89
N LEU A 23 17.80 -21.04 69.00
CA LEU A 23 18.30 -21.61 70.25
C LEU A 23 17.63 -22.92 70.72
N ARG A 24 16.46 -23.34 70.23
CA ARG A 24 15.89 -24.66 70.59
C ARG A 24 15.06 -25.28 69.46
N GLY A 25 15.54 -26.42 68.94
CA GLY A 25 14.81 -27.30 68.02
C GLY A 25 13.77 -28.16 68.73
N GLY A 26 12.56 -27.65 68.87
CA GLY A 26 11.39 -28.39 69.35
C GLY A 26 10.08 -27.68 68.98
N PRO A 27 8.94 -28.39 68.94
CA PRO A 27 7.67 -27.81 68.48
C PRO A 27 7.18 -26.79 69.50
N VAL A 28 6.96 -25.55 69.06
CA VAL A 28 6.35 -24.53 69.91
C VAL A 28 4.84 -24.72 69.86
N ALA A 29 4.26 -24.97 71.03
CA ALA A 29 2.84 -25.16 71.25
C ALA A 29 2.03 -23.94 70.80
N ALA A 30 0.82 -24.22 70.28
CA ALA A 30 -0.18 -23.23 69.93
C ALA A 30 -0.48 -22.31 71.13
N ALA A 31 -0.14 -21.03 71.01
CA ALA A 31 -0.64 -20.02 71.92
C ALA A 31 -2.08 -19.67 71.48
N ALA A 32 -3.03 -20.17 72.26
CA ALA A 32 -4.42 -19.74 72.20
C ALA A 32 -4.59 -18.35 72.82
N GLY A 33 -5.40 -17.51 72.16
CA GLY A 33 -6.21 -16.49 72.82
C GLY A 33 -5.59 -15.10 72.97
N SER A 34 -5.87 -14.22 72.01
CA SER A 34 -6.25 -12.84 72.33
C SER A 34 -7.40 -12.42 71.43
N ASP A 35 -8.54 -12.21 72.09
CA ASP A 35 -9.76 -11.50 71.66
C ASP A 35 -10.19 -11.65 70.18
N LYS A 36 -10.99 -12.68 69.90
CA LYS A 36 -11.75 -12.77 68.65
C LYS A 36 -13.02 -11.94 68.81
N GLY A 37 -13.03 -10.74 68.25
CA GLY A 37 -14.31 -10.17 67.81
C GLY A 37 -14.98 -11.14 66.84
N ASP A 38 -16.31 -11.26 66.90
CA ASP A 38 -17.16 -12.25 66.21
C ASP A 38 -17.13 -12.23 64.67
N ARG A 39 -16.13 -11.57 64.05
CA ARG A 39 -15.97 -11.47 62.61
C ARG A 39 -14.78 -12.31 62.14
N GLU A 40 -15.03 -13.21 61.20
CA GLU A 40 -13.93 -13.92 60.54
C GLU A 40 -13.03 -12.92 59.79
N PRO A 41 -11.69 -13.06 59.92
CA PRO A 41 -10.77 -12.15 59.27
C PRO A 41 -10.89 -12.26 57.75
N ASP A 42 -10.86 -11.11 57.08
CA ASP A 42 -10.91 -11.07 55.62
C ASP A 42 -9.54 -11.33 54.99
N GLY A 43 -9.51 -11.45 53.66
CA GLY A 43 -8.27 -11.75 52.93
C GLY A 43 -7.17 -10.71 53.10
N ALA A 44 -7.51 -9.44 53.29
CA ALA A 44 -6.54 -8.37 53.49
C ALA A 44 -5.89 -8.47 54.88
N GLU A 45 -6.69 -8.77 55.91
CA GLU A 45 -6.21 -8.97 57.27
C GLU A 45 -5.32 -10.22 57.39
N LEU A 46 -5.72 -11.30 56.74
CA LEU A 46 -4.92 -12.52 56.66
C LEU A 46 -3.61 -12.27 55.91
N TYR A 47 -3.64 -11.60 54.74
CA TYR A 47 -2.43 -11.26 54.00
C TYR A 47 -1.48 -10.37 54.81
N ALA A 48 -2.02 -9.34 55.49
CA ALA A 48 -1.24 -8.45 56.33
C ALA A 48 -0.53 -9.22 57.45
N ARG A 49 -1.22 -10.16 58.09
CA ARG A 49 -0.68 -10.96 59.19
C ARG A 49 0.43 -11.94 58.76
N TYR A 50 0.26 -12.64 57.64
CA TYR A 50 1.14 -13.78 57.29
C TYR A 50 2.13 -13.49 56.16
N CYS A 51 1.81 -12.57 55.26
CA CYS A 51 2.52 -12.40 53.99
C CYS A 51 3.25 -11.06 53.87
N SER A 52 2.70 -10.00 54.47
CA SER A 52 3.18 -8.63 54.21
C SER A 52 4.60 -8.33 54.68
N ALA A 53 5.10 -9.04 55.71
CA ALA A 53 6.48 -8.88 56.16
C ALA A 53 7.49 -9.21 55.04
N CYS A 54 7.23 -10.30 54.31
CA CYS A 54 8.10 -10.81 53.24
C CYS A 54 7.74 -10.26 51.86
N HIS A 55 6.47 -9.99 51.57
CA HIS A 55 6.03 -9.55 50.22
C HIS A 55 5.62 -8.07 50.16
N GLY A 56 5.71 -7.34 51.27
CA GLY A 56 5.22 -5.96 51.38
C GLY A 56 3.70 -5.92 51.56
N ARG A 57 3.20 -4.82 52.15
CA ARG A 57 1.75 -4.65 52.42
C ARG A 57 0.90 -4.58 51.17
N ASP A 58 1.47 -4.11 50.07
CA ASP A 58 0.83 -4.00 48.77
C ASP A 58 1.24 -5.13 47.81
N GLY A 59 2.13 -6.05 48.23
CA GLY A 59 2.62 -7.14 47.39
C GLY A 59 3.77 -6.76 46.44
N ARG A 60 4.34 -5.56 46.53
CA ARG A 60 5.42 -5.12 45.63
C ARG A 60 6.78 -5.69 45.99
N ARG A 61 7.15 -5.75 47.27
CA ARG A 61 8.40 -6.34 47.80
C ARG A 61 8.39 -6.19 49.33
N GLY A 62 8.81 -7.21 50.06
CA GLY A 62 9.06 -7.06 51.51
C GLY A 62 10.51 -6.69 51.77
N ASN A 63 10.76 -6.00 52.88
CA ASN A 63 12.08 -5.48 53.22
C ASN A 63 12.77 -6.36 54.29
N VAL A 64 12.84 -7.67 54.03
CA VAL A 64 13.51 -8.61 54.94
C VAL A 64 14.96 -8.79 54.49
N ALA A 65 15.90 -8.35 55.33
CA ALA A 65 17.32 -8.40 55.02
C ALA A 65 17.79 -9.82 54.69
N GLY A 66 18.39 -10.00 53.50
CA GLY A 66 18.94 -11.29 53.05
C GLY A 66 17.94 -12.26 52.43
N ILE A 67 16.66 -11.90 52.31
CA ILE A 67 15.64 -12.72 51.64
C ILE A 67 15.09 -11.94 50.44
N ASP A 68 15.44 -12.38 49.24
CA ASP A 68 14.86 -11.83 48.01
C ASP A 68 13.49 -12.48 47.77
N THR A 69 12.43 -11.68 47.84
CA THR A 69 11.05 -12.15 47.71
C THR A 69 10.44 -11.63 46.42
N PRO A 70 9.72 -12.50 45.68
CA PRO A 70 9.06 -12.09 44.44
C PRO A 70 7.90 -11.15 44.74
N THR A 71 7.62 -10.29 43.76
CA THR A 71 6.45 -9.42 43.76
C THR A 71 5.20 -10.27 43.52
N LEU A 72 4.11 -9.98 44.22
CA LEU A 72 2.83 -10.70 44.12
C LEU A 72 1.77 -9.87 43.41
N ASN A 73 1.88 -8.55 43.46
CA ASN A 73 0.91 -7.63 42.87
C ASN A 73 1.34 -7.08 41.51
N SER A 74 2.45 -7.57 40.95
CA SER A 74 2.84 -7.15 39.62
C SER A 74 1.83 -7.69 38.60
N PRO A 75 1.44 -6.89 37.60
CA PRO A 75 0.51 -7.33 36.56
C PRO A 75 0.96 -8.64 35.89
N ASP A 76 2.26 -8.82 35.67
CA ASP A 76 2.84 -10.04 35.07
C ASP A 76 2.62 -11.30 35.91
N VAL A 77 2.87 -11.20 37.22
CA VAL A 77 2.70 -12.34 38.13
C VAL A 77 1.22 -12.69 38.26
N LEU A 78 0.35 -11.68 38.38
CA LEU A 78 -1.10 -11.87 38.42
C LEU A 78 -1.66 -12.43 37.09
N ALA A 79 -1.05 -12.10 35.94
CA ALA A 79 -1.50 -12.62 34.66
C ALA A 79 -1.14 -14.10 34.43
N VAL A 80 0.05 -14.53 34.89
CA VAL A 80 0.60 -15.86 34.58
C VAL A 80 0.30 -16.89 35.69
N ALA A 81 0.27 -16.48 36.95
CA ALA A 81 -0.04 -17.39 38.05
C ALA A 81 -1.54 -17.70 38.06
N SER A 82 -1.92 -18.97 38.14
CA SER A 82 -3.32 -19.40 38.32
C SER A 82 -3.74 -19.33 39.79
N ASP A 83 -5.05 -19.36 40.07
CA ASP A 83 -5.54 -19.43 41.45
C ASP A 83 -5.05 -20.71 42.14
N ASP A 84 -5.01 -21.82 41.41
CA ASP A 84 -4.47 -23.09 41.90
C ASP A 84 -2.97 -23.00 42.20
N PHE A 85 -2.21 -22.25 41.40
CA PHE A 85 -0.80 -21.99 41.68
C PHE A 85 -0.63 -21.27 43.01
N TYR A 86 -1.40 -20.20 43.27
CA TYR A 86 -1.34 -19.49 44.55
C TYR A 86 -1.81 -20.36 45.71
N ARG A 87 -2.90 -21.11 45.56
CA ARG A 87 -3.39 -22.04 46.59
C ARG A 87 -2.31 -23.07 46.95
N ASN A 88 -1.67 -23.67 45.95
CA ASN A 88 -0.67 -24.72 46.16
C ASN A 88 0.61 -24.18 46.81
N ILE A 89 1.14 -23.04 46.34
CA ILE A 89 2.35 -22.44 46.94
C ILE A 89 2.08 -21.90 48.34
N THR A 90 0.92 -21.31 48.60
CA THR A 90 0.57 -20.85 49.95
C THR A 90 0.39 -22.04 50.89
N ALA A 91 -0.26 -23.12 50.43
CA ALA A 91 -0.49 -24.29 51.26
C ALA A 91 0.81 -25.07 51.57
N ALA A 92 1.59 -25.41 50.54
CA ALA A 92 2.72 -26.33 50.63
C ALA A 92 4.09 -25.63 50.69
N GLY A 93 4.15 -24.31 50.53
CA GLY A 93 5.41 -23.58 50.36
C GLY A 93 6.09 -23.92 49.04
N ARG A 94 7.36 -23.53 48.88
CA ARG A 94 8.17 -23.88 47.71
C ARG A 94 9.52 -24.44 48.13
N SER A 95 9.73 -25.73 47.85
CA SER A 95 10.98 -26.45 48.12
C SER A 95 12.19 -25.75 47.50
N GLY A 96 13.27 -25.60 48.27
CA GLY A 96 14.48 -24.89 47.84
C GLY A 96 14.38 -23.36 47.87
N SER A 97 13.29 -22.79 48.42
CA SER A 97 13.12 -21.36 48.63
C SER A 97 12.80 -21.03 50.09
N GLN A 98 12.83 -19.74 50.43
CA GLN A 98 12.47 -19.23 51.76
C GLN A 98 10.95 -19.09 51.96
N MET A 99 10.10 -19.55 51.02
CA MET A 99 8.63 -19.50 51.12
C MET A 99 8.10 -20.70 51.92
N PRO A 100 7.61 -20.51 53.16
CA PRO A 100 7.17 -21.61 54.03
C PRO A 100 5.78 -22.14 53.64
N ALA A 101 5.47 -23.34 54.11
CA ALA A 101 4.13 -23.92 54.03
C ALA A 101 3.22 -23.34 55.11
N TRP A 102 2.08 -22.78 54.71
CA TRP A 102 1.15 -22.13 55.65
C TRP A 102 -0.05 -22.99 56.03
N LYS A 103 -0.39 -24.03 55.25
CA LYS A 103 -1.46 -24.98 55.60
C LYS A 103 -1.00 -25.96 56.68
N GLU A 104 0.20 -26.51 56.54
CA GLU A 104 0.81 -27.44 57.49
C GLU A 104 2.12 -26.83 58.00
N GLY A 105 2.26 -26.68 59.32
CA GLY A 105 3.46 -26.08 59.95
C GLY A 105 3.24 -24.67 60.50
N HIS A 106 3.54 -23.63 59.71
CA HIS A 106 3.80 -22.27 60.23
C HIS A 106 2.57 -21.38 60.48
N GLY A 107 1.46 -21.60 59.76
CA GLY A 107 0.27 -20.74 59.82
C GLY A 107 -1.02 -21.46 60.21
N ASN A 108 -1.09 -22.78 59.99
CA ASN A 108 -2.29 -23.62 60.14
C ASN A 108 -3.54 -23.02 59.48
N LEU A 109 -3.35 -22.38 58.32
CA LEU A 109 -4.42 -21.73 57.57
C LEU A 109 -5.37 -22.78 56.98
N SER A 110 -6.67 -22.56 57.15
CA SER A 110 -7.70 -23.37 56.49
C SER A 110 -7.69 -23.13 54.98
N ARG A 111 -8.33 -24.03 54.22
CA ARG A 111 -8.46 -23.85 52.76
C ARG A 111 -9.23 -22.57 52.43
N GLU A 112 -10.25 -22.25 53.21
CA GLU A 112 -11.10 -21.08 53.06
C GLU A 112 -10.33 -19.78 53.39
N GLU A 113 -9.43 -19.81 54.38
CA GLU A 113 -8.53 -18.69 54.68
C GLU A 113 -7.50 -18.47 53.56
N ILE A 114 -6.93 -19.54 53.00
CA ILE A 114 -6.04 -19.47 51.83
C ILE A 114 -6.80 -18.86 50.64
N ASP A 115 -8.04 -19.28 50.39
CA ASP A 115 -8.84 -18.76 49.30
C ASP A 115 -9.15 -17.27 49.44
N ARG A 116 -9.38 -16.80 50.68
CA ARG A 116 -9.54 -15.36 50.97
C ARG A 116 -8.26 -14.57 50.70
N ILE A 117 -7.09 -15.11 51.09
CA ILE A 117 -5.78 -14.49 50.78
C ILE A 117 -5.58 -14.42 49.27
N VAL A 118 -5.87 -15.50 48.53
CA VAL A 118 -5.79 -15.51 47.06
C VAL A 118 -6.74 -14.46 46.47
N GLY A 119 -7.97 -14.37 46.98
CA GLY A 119 -8.93 -13.33 46.58
C GLY A 119 -8.41 -11.91 46.82
N HIS A 120 -7.70 -11.66 47.93
CA HIS A 120 -7.07 -10.38 48.19
C HIS A 120 -5.91 -10.07 47.22
N ILE A 121 -5.03 -11.05 46.97
CA ILE A 121 -3.93 -10.92 45.99
C ILE A 121 -4.51 -10.62 44.60
N ARG A 122 -5.61 -11.28 44.23
CA ARG A 122 -6.36 -11.01 43.00
C ARG A 122 -7.03 -9.65 42.97
N GLY A 123 -7.38 -9.11 44.13
CA GLY A 123 -7.92 -7.75 44.24
C GLY A 123 -6.95 -6.66 43.80
N TRP A 124 -5.65 -6.94 43.71
CA TRP A 124 -4.67 -6.02 43.11
C TRP A 124 -4.59 -6.10 41.60
N GLN A 125 -5.21 -7.12 40.99
CA GLN A 125 -5.30 -7.18 39.54
C GLN A 125 -6.19 -6.02 39.08
N PRO A 126 -5.67 -5.10 38.25
CA PRO A 126 -6.52 -4.06 37.68
C PRO A 126 -7.63 -4.74 36.87
N ALA A 127 -8.84 -4.17 36.89
CA ALA A 127 -9.85 -4.54 35.92
C ALA A 127 -9.21 -4.44 34.53
N GLY A 128 -9.47 -5.44 33.66
CA GLY A 128 -8.86 -5.49 32.33
C GLY A 128 -8.98 -4.15 31.59
N ALA A 129 -8.02 -3.83 30.72
CA ALA A 129 -7.93 -2.53 30.08
C ALA A 129 -9.27 -2.06 29.49
N ALA A 130 -9.81 -0.94 30.00
CA ALA A 130 -10.81 -0.21 29.26
C ALA A 130 -10.12 0.42 28.05
N LEU A 131 -10.74 0.32 26.86
CA LEU A 131 -10.14 0.88 25.64
C LEU A 131 -9.89 2.40 25.73
N GLU A 132 -10.57 3.06 26.65
CA GLU A 132 -10.48 4.49 26.95
C GLU A 132 -9.18 4.86 27.68
N ASP A 133 -8.63 3.93 28.46
CA ASP A 133 -7.43 4.13 29.28
C ASP A 133 -6.14 3.80 28.52
N ILE A 134 -6.23 3.20 27.34
CA ILE A 134 -5.07 2.78 26.53
C ILE A 134 -4.50 4.01 25.81
N GLY A 135 -3.22 4.27 26.02
CA GLY A 135 -2.52 5.47 25.54
C GLY A 135 -2.55 6.66 26.51
N SER A 136 -3.09 6.51 27.73
CA SER A 136 -2.99 7.55 28.78
C SER A 136 -1.55 7.79 29.26
N GLU A 137 -0.71 6.76 29.16
CA GLU A 137 0.73 6.80 29.42
C GLU A 137 1.48 6.31 28.18
N ILE A 138 2.66 6.89 27.92
CA ILE A 138 3.51 6.53 26.78
C ILE A 138 4.08 5.13 27.03
N GLY A 139 3.87 4.21 26.08
CA GLY A 139 4.40 2.85 26.15
C GLY A 139 5.91 2.79 25.89
N ASP A 140 6.60 1.83 26.53
CA ASP A 140 8.00 1.51 26.28
C ASP A 140 8.14 0.31 25.33
N ALA A 141 8.81 0.52 24.19
CA ALA A 141 9.01 -0.51 23.17
C ALA A 141 9.89 -1.67 23.67
N HIS A 142 10.79 -1.43 24.63
CA HIS A 142 11.62 -2.50 25.19
C HIS A 142 10.79 -3.48 26.03
N SER A 143 9.94 -2.96 26.90
CA SER A 143 8.98 -3.74 27.71
C SER A 143 7.95 -4.44 26.81
N GLY A 144 7.42 -3.73 25.81
CA GLY A 144 6.49 -4.28 24.80
C GLY A 144 7.05 -5.46 24.01
N ARG A 145 8.35 -5.47 23.70
CA ARG A 145 9.03 -6.63 23.06
C ARG A 145 8.91 -7.90 23.91
N GLY A 146 8.95 -7.77 25.23
CA GLY A 146 8.77 -8.89 26.16
C GLY A 146 7.40 -9.54 26.02
N TYR A 147 6.33 -8.75 26.12
CA TYR A 147 4.95 -9.21 25.94
C TYR A 147 4.73 -9.81 24.54
N TYR A 148 5.21 -9.12 23.49
CA TYR A 148 5.03 -9.59 22.12
C TYR A 148 5.65 -10.97 21.88
N ARG A 149 6.88 -11.19 22.39
CA ARG A 149 7.55 -12.50 22.28
C ARG A 149 6.80 -13.61 23.01
N GLY A 150 6.23 -13.33 24.18
CA GLY A 150 5.50 -14.32 24.97
C GLY A 150 4.11 -14.65 24.44
N LEU A 151 3.42 -13.67 23.83
CA LEU A 151 1.99 -13.78 23.52
C LEU A 151 1.67 -13.80 22.02
N CYS A 152 2.46 -13.11 21.19
CA CYS A 152 2.10 -12.79 19.81
C CYS A 152 3.01 -13.46 18.78
N ALA A 153 4.31 -13.55 19.06
CA ALA A 153 5.34 -14.01 18.12
C ALA A 153 5.12 -15.43 17.58
N GLY A 154 4.47 -16.30 18.36
CA GLY A 154 4.16 -17.68 17.92
C GLY A 154 3.26 -17.75 16.67
N CYS A 155 2.41 -16.74 16.46
CA CYS A 155 1.58 -16.65 15.25
C CYS A 155 2.09 -15.59 14.27
N HIS A 156 2.52 -14.43 14.77
CA HIS A 156 2.88 -13.27 13.97
C HIS A 156 4.37 -13.15 13.63
N GLY A 157 5.18 -14.14 14.02
CA GLY A 157 6.62 -14.16 13.82
C GLY A 157 7.39 -13.30 14.83
N PRO A 158 8.67 -13.60 15.09
CA PRO A 158 9.47 -12.96 16.15
C PRO A 158 9.70 -11.47 15.96
N ASP A 159 9.65 -11.01 14.70
CA ASP A 159 9.85 -9.61 14.31
C ASP A 159 8.62 -9.05 13.56
N GLY A 160 7.43 -9.61 13.80
CA GLY A 160 6.20 -9.14 13.17
C GLY A 160 6.05 -9.51 11.70
N ASN A 161 6.95 -10.32 11.15
CA ASN A 161 6.99 -10.68 9.74
C ASN A 161 5.83 -11.58 9.27
N GLY A 162 5.01 -12.11 10.19
CA GLY A 162 3.84 -12.92 9.90
C GLY A 162 4.10 -14.43 9.99
N GLY A 163 3.09 -15.21 9.61
CA GLY A 163 3.12 -16.68 9.64
C GLY A 163 1.71 -17.25 9.67
N ILE A 164 1.33 -17.85 10.81
CA ILE A 164 -0.06 -18.28 11.07
C ILE A 164 -0.98 -17.05 11.20
N GLY A 165 -0.47 -15.99 11.83
CA GLY A 165 -1.10 -14.68 11.90
C GLY A 165 -0.55 -13.72 10.86
N ASN A 166 -1.28 -12.62 10.63
CA ASN A 166 -0.88 -11.57 9.69
C ASN A 166 0.49 -10.96 10.04
N SER A 167 1.18 -10.40 9.05
CA SER A 167 2.42 -9.65 9.24
C SER A 167 2.12 -8.32 9.94
N LEU A 168 2.37 -8.25 11.25
CA LEU A 168 2.13 -7.04 12.06
C LEU A 168 3.20 -5.98 11.86
N GLY A 169 4.41 -6.35 11.42
CA GLY A 169 5.46 -5.43 11.02
C GLY A 169 5.31 -4.93 9.57
N SER A 170 4.22 -5.29 8.89
CA SER A 170 3.92 -4.79 7.56
C SER A 170 3.62 -3.29 7.62
N GLU A 171 4.35 -2.52 6.82
CA GLU A 171 4.18 -1.07 6.71
C GLU A 171 2.77 -0.67 6.29
N THR A 172 2.19 -1.38 5.30
CA THR A 172 0.82 -1.12 4.83
C THR A 172 -0.23 -1.46 5.88
N PHE A 173 -0.02 -2.52 6.67
CA PHE A 173 -0.89 -2.84 7.79
C PHE A 173 -0.84 -1.77 8.88
N LEU A 174 0.36 -1.38 9.30
CA LEU A 174 0.54 -0.38 10.37
C LEU A 174 0.13 1.03 9.94
N ALA A 175 0.14 1.34 8.64
CA ALA A 175 -0.35 2.63 8.12
C ALA A 175 -1.87 2.81 8.27
N VAL A 176 -2.66 1.73 8.24
CA VAL A 176 -4.13 1.78 8.33
C VAL A 176 -4.68 1.29 9.66
N ALA A 177 -3.95 0.43 10.36
CA ALA A 177 -4.31 -0.04 11.69
C ALA A 177 -3.94 1.04 12.70
N ASP A 178 -4.91 1.85 13.15
CA ASP A 178 -4.69 2.83 14.21
C ASP A 178 -4.52 2.14 15.59
N ASP A 179 -4.02 2.89 16.57
CA ASP A 179 -3.74 2.36 17.91
C ASP A 179 -5.01 1.83 18.59
N ARG A 180 -6.17 2.42 18.28
CA ARG A 180 -7.46 1.99 18.82
C ARG A 180 -7.89 0.64 18.26
N PHE A 181 -7.67 0.41 16.97
CA PHE A 181 -7.91 -0.86 16.29
C PHE A 181 -6.98 -1.94 16.81
N LEU A 182 -5.69 -1.63 16.96
CA LEU A 182 -4.71 -2.55 17.51
C LEU A 182 -5.04 -2.90 18.96
N ALA A 183 -5.32 -1.90 19.80
CA ALA A 183 -5.75 -2.06 21.18
C ALA A 183 -7.02 -2.91 21.30
N ARG A 184 -8.05 -2.64 20.49
CA ARG A 184 -9.28 -3.45 20.46
C ARG A 184 -9.00 -4.88 20.06
N SER A 185 -8.20 -5.09 19.02
CA SER A 185 -7.86 -6.43 18.55
C SER A 185 -7.07 -7.22 19.58
N ILE A 186 -6.25 -6.56 20.41
CA ILE A 186 -5.52 -7.17 21.53
C ILE A 186 -6.47 -7.45 22.71
N VAL A 187 -7.27 -6.48 23.15
CA VAL A 187 -8.12 -6.64 24.34
C VAL A 187 -9.29 -7.59 24.06
N GLU A 188 -9.99 -7.41 22.95
CA GLU A 188 -11.24 -8.11 22.64
C GLU A 188 -11.04 -9.34 21.75
N GLY A 189 -9.87 -9.49 21.13
CA GLY A 189 -9.63 -10.46 20.07
C GLY A 189 -10.39 -10.11 18.79
N ARG A 190 -10.45 -11.04 17.84
CA ARG A 190 -11.28 -10.88 16.63
C ARG A 190 -12.24 -12.07 16.49
N PRO A 191 -13.54 -11.90 16.84
CA PRO A 191 -14.55 -12.96 16.72
C PRO A 191 -14.57 -13.57 15.31
N GLY A 192 -14.62 -14.89 15.23
CA GLY A 192 -14.60 -15.62 13.96
C GLY A 192 -13.21 -15.80 13.34
N THR A 193 -12.14 -15.43 14.04
CA THR A 193 -10.75 -15.67 13.62
C THR A 193 -9.96 -16.39 14.70
N ALA A 194 -8.73 -16.82 14.38
CA ALA A 194 -7.83 -17.45 15.34
C ALA A 194 -7.18 -16.47 16.34
N MET A 195 -7.47 -15.17 16.26
CA MET A 195 -6.92 -14.14 17.16
C MET A 195 -7.70 -14.12 18.49
N PRO A 196 -7.12 -14.64 19.60
CA PRO A 196 -7.79 -14.70 20.89
C PRO A 196 -7.93 -13.31 21.53
N ALA A 197 -8.68 -13.24 22.64
CA ALA A 197 -8.83 -12.00 23.40
C ALA A 197 -7.90 -12.00 24.61
N TRP A 198 -7.10 -10.96 24.79
CA TRP A 198 -6.22 -10.78 25.96
C TRP A 198 -6.82 -9.82 26.98
N ARG A 199 -8.08 -10.07 27.38
CA ARG A 199 -8.90 -9.24 28.29
C ARG A 199 -8.31 -9.01 29.68
N ARG A 200 -7.21 -9.68 30.02
CA ARG A 200 -6.53 -9.58 31.32
C ARG A 200 -5.29 -8.69 31.29
N LEU A 201 -4.91 -8.16 30.13
CA LEU A 201 -3.84 -7.15 30.04
C LEU A 201 -4.30 -5.83 30.65
N SER A 202 -3.40 -5.15 31.35
CA SER A 202 -3.61 -3.77 31.82
C SER A 202 -3.53 -2.80 30.64
N ALA A 203 -4.09 -1.60 30.79
CA ALA A 203 -4.01 -0.57 29.75
C ALA A 203 -2.56 -0.24 29.38
N GLN A 204 -1.68 -0.17 30.39
CA GLN A 204 -0.25 0.07 30.20
C GLN A 204 0.45 -1.04 29.41
N ALA A 205 0.16 -2.31 29.69
CA ALA A 205 0.74 -3.42 28.94
C ALA A 205 0.30 -3.41 27.46
N VAL A 206 -0.94 -2.97 27.18
CA VAL A 206 -1.39 -2.77 25.80
C VAL A 206 -0.65 -1.58 25.17
N SER A 207 -0.48 -0.46 25.87
CA SER A 207 0.34 0.68 25.39
C SER A 207 1.78 0.29 25.05
N GLU A 208 2.42 -0.56 25.87
CA GLU A 208 3.77 -1.07 25.62
C GLU A 208 3.83 -1.98 24.37
N LEU A 209 2.87 -2.88 24.21
CA LEU A 209 2.71 -3.68 22.99
C LEU A 209 2.54 -2.80 21.74
N LEU A 210 1.72 -1.75 21.84
CA LEU A 210 1.55 -0.78 20.75
C LEU A 210 2.87 -0.07 20.45
N ALA A 211 3.59 0.44 21.46
CA ALA A 211 4.88 1.10 21.26
C ALA A 211 5.90 0.19 20.57
N TYR A 212 5.94 -1.10 20.94
CA TYR A 212 6.81 -2.06 20.27
C TYR A 212 6.40 -2.36 18.83
N ILE A 213 5.11 -2.60 18.57
CA ILE A 213 4.59 -2.82 17.21
C ILE A 213 4.86 -1.59 16.33
N ARG A 214 4.68 -0.38 16.89
CA ARG A 214 4.98 0.90 16.23
C ARG A 214 6.46 1.15 16.00
N SER A 215 7.35 0.58 16.83
CA SER A 215 8.80 0.71 16.63
C SER A 215 9.30 0.09 15.32
N TRP A 216 8.52 -0.78 14.68
CA TRP A 216 8.83 -1.31 13.34
C TRP A 216 8.54 -0.31 12.22
N GLN A 217 7.78 0.75 12.50
CA GLN A 217 7.72 1.94 11.66
C GLN A 217 8.87 2.88 12.06
N ALA A 218 10.09 2.60 11.59
CA ALA A 218 11.15 3.60 11.69
C ALA A 218 10.68 4.84 10.90
N GLU A 219 10.74 6.02 11.52
CA GLU A 219 10.47 7.25 10.78
C GLU A 219 11.49 7.36 9.63
N PRO A 220 11.03 7.57 8.39
CA PRO A 220 11.93 7.70 7.26
C PRO A 220 12.93 8.86 7.51
N PRO A 221 14.22 8.71 7.16
CA PRO A 221 15.21 9.75 7.39
C PRO A 221 14.79 11.00 6.63
N THR A 222 14.91 12.18 7.21
CA THR A 222 14.62 13.44 6.52
C THR A 222 15.62 13.70 5.37
N LEU A 223 15.21 14.50 4.38
CA LEU A 223 16.11 14.94 3.30
C LEU A 223 17.35 15.66 3.84
N GLU A 224 17.25 16.35 4.98
CA GLU A 224 18.38 17.04 5.62
C GLU A 224 19.41 16.04 6.16
N GLN A 225 18.98 15.01 6.87
CA GLN A 225 19.86 13.93 7.36
C GLN A 225 20.55 13.19 6.21
N VAL A 226 19.84 12.98 5.08
CA VAL A 226 20.44 12.36 3.88
C VAL A 226 21.49 13.28 3.25
N ARG A 227 21.24 14.59 3.17
CA ARG A 227 22.22 15.56 2.67
C ARG A 227 23.48 15.60 3.53
N GLU A 228 23.35 15.52 4.85
CA GLU A 228 24.48 15.44 5.76
C GLU A 228 25.30 14.15 5.53
N ALA A 229 24.64 13.01 5.39
CA ALA A 229 25.30 11.73 5.10
C ALA A 229 26.05 11.69 3.75
N ILE A 230 25.57 12.44 2.74
CA ILE A 230 26.27 12.62 1.45
C ILE A 230 27.60 13.39 1.63
N LEU A 231 27.76 14.19 2.68
CA LEU A 231 28.97 14.97 2.93
C LEU A 231 30.00 14.26 3.81
N LEU A 232 29.56 13.34 4.68
CA LEU A 232 30.42 12.69 5.69
C LEU A 232 31.34 11.61 5.12
N GLU A 233 30.84 10.76 4.21
CA GLU A 233 31.62 9.63 3.67
C GLU A 233 32.38 9.97 2.35
N PRO A 234 33.39 9.20 1.93
CA PRO A 234 33.98 9.34 0.59
C PRO A 234 33.02 8.89 -0.52
N ARG A 235 32.98 9.62 -1.65
CA ARG A 235 32.11 9.27 -2.81
C ARG A 235 32.31 7.84 -3.30
N ALA A 236 33.56 7.38 -3.41
CA ALA A 236 33.88 6.03 -3.90
C ALA A 236 33.29 4.93 -3.00
N GLU A 237 33.29 5.15 -1.68
CA GLU A 237 32.73 4.23 -0.70
C GLU A 237 31.20 4.18 -0.82
N ARG A 238 30.54 5.33 -0.92
CA ARG A 238 29.09 5.41 -1.17
C ARG A 238 28.67 4.73 -2.47
N VAL A 239 29.43 4.89 -3.55
CA VAL A 239 29.14 4.20 -4.83
C VAL A 239 29.23 2.68 -4.65
N ARG A 240 30.20 2.18 -3.89
CA ARG A 240 30.35 0.74 -3.61
C ARG A 240 29.17 0.19 -2.81
N ILE A 241 28.80 0.86 -1.72
CA ILE A 241 27.67 0.48 -0.85
C ILE A 241 26.35 0.56 -1.64
N GLY A 242 26.11 1.68 -2.33
CA GLY A 242 24.92 1.91 -3.13
C GLY A 242 24.74 0.88 -4.24
N ARG A 243 25.83 0.46 -4.91
CA ARG A 243 25.79 -0.62 -5.92
C ARG A 243 25.29 -1.94 -5.35
N VAL A 244 25.74 -2.32 -4.16
CA VAL A 244 25.31 -3.57 -3.50
C VAL A 244 23.83 -3.51 -3.14
N MET A 245 23.37 -2.37 -2.58
CA MET A 245 21.96 -2.19 -2.22
C MET A 245 21.05 -2.14 -3.44
N TYR A 246 21.45 -1.38 -4.46
CA TYR A 246 20.74 -1.33 -5.74
C TYR A 246 20.59 -2.72 -6.36
N GLY A 247 21.65 -3.53 -6.29
CA GLY A 247 21.67 -4.93 -6.75
C GLY A 247 20.59 -5.82 -6.14
N ARG A 248 20.23 -5.58 -4.87
CA ARG A 248 19.29 -6.40 -4.10
C ARG A 248 17.83 -5.96 -4.23
N GLY A 249 17.58 -4.67 -4.49
CA GLY A 249 16.23 -4.10 -4.43
C GLY A 249 15.71 -3.44 -5.71
N CYS A 250 16.59 -3.04 -6.64
CA CYS A 250 16.22 -2.14 -7.74
C CYS A 250 16.36 -2.77 -9.14
N THR A 251 17.21 -3.78 -9.28
CA THR A 251 17.61 -4.36 -10.58
C THR A 251 16.47 -5.06 -11.33
N SER A 252 15.52 -5.66 -10.61
CA SER A 252 14.36 -6.35 -11.18
C SER A 252 13.48 -5.42 -12.03
N CYS A 253 13.43 -4.13 -11.69
CA CYS A 253 12.64 -3.13 -12.41
C CYS A 253 13.51 -2.20 -13.26
N HIS A 254 14.65 -1.74 -12.75
CA HIS A 254 15.46 -0.69 -13.38
C HIS A 254 16.68 -1.21 -14.15
N GLY A 255 16.90 -2.53 -14.19
CA GLY A 255 18.05 -3.13 -14.85
C GLY A 255 19.34 -2.98 -14.04
N SER A 256 20.34 -3.80 -14.35
CA SER A 256 21.58 -3.93 -13.58
C SER A 256 22.52 -2.71 -13.68
N GLY A 257 22.43 -1.99 -14.79
CA GLY A 257 23.13 -0.74 -15.06
C GLY A 257 22.20 0.50 -15.12
N GLY A 258 20.94 0.39 -14.69
CA GLY A 258 19.98 1.49 -14.76
C GLY A 258 19.36 1.72 -16.14
N GLU A 259 19.53 0.77 -17.07
CA GLU A 259 18.98 0.79 -18.42
C GLU A 259 17.45 0.78 -18.48
N GLY A 260 16.79 0.46 -17.37
CA GLY A 260 15.33 0.39 -17.24
C GLY A 260 14.75 -0.99 -17.56
N GLY A 261 13.43 -1.05 -17.68
CA GLY A 261 12.69 -2.29 -17.93
C GLY A 261 11.22 -2.09 -17.54
N ILE A 262 10.82 -2.70 -16.42
CA ILE A 262 9.52 -2.42 -15.77
C ILE A 262 9.51 -0.99 -15.22
N GLY A 263 10.64 -0.56 -14.63
CA GLY A 263 10.88 0.81 -14.18
C GLY A 263 11.57 1.66 -15.26
N PRO A 264 11.46 2.99 -15.19
CA PRO A 264 12.14 3.89 -16.12
C PRO A 264 13.67 3.76 -16.03
N SER A 265 14.37 4.11 -17.11
CA SER A 265 15.84 4.15 -17.10
C SER A 265 16.35 5.22 -16.15
N LEU A 266 17.17 4.80 -15.19
CA LEU A 266 17.83 5.66 -14.21
C LEU A 266 19.20 6.15 -14.69
N ALA A 267 19.78 5.49 -15.70
CA ALA A 267 21.03 5.89 -16.34
C ALA A 267 20.84 6.96 -17.43
N ALA A 268 19.60 7.40 -17.70
CA ALA A 268 19.31 8.39 -18.73
C ALA A 268 19.92 9.76 -18.36
N PRO A 269 20.84 10.34 -19.16
CA PRO A 269 21.51 11.59 -18.82
C PRO A 269 20.56 12.78 -18.64
N ASP A 270 19.51 12.88 -19.46
CA ASP A 270 18.47 13.91 -19.31
C ASP A 270 17.70 13.79 -18.01
N PHE A 271 17.38 12.55 -17.60
CA PHE A 271 16.66 12.31 -16.35
C PHE A 271 17.53 12.73 -15.17
N LEU A 272 18.80 12.28 -15.13
CA LEU A 272 19.73 12.64 -14.08
C LEU A 272 20.07 14.15 -14.10
N GLY A 273 20.13 14.79 -15.27
CA GLY A 273 20.36 16.23 -15.39
C GLY A 273 19.18 17.10 -14.96
N ALA A 274 17.94 16.60 -15.08
CA ALA A 274 16.72 17.34 -14.79
C ALA A 274 16.25 17.23 -13.32
N ILE A 275 16.82 16.33 -12.53
CA ILE A 275 16.36 16.01 -11.17
C ILE A 275 17.44 16.31 -10.14
N ASP A 276 17.04 16.78 -8.96
CA ASP A 276 17.92 17.00 -7.81
C ASP A 276 17.93 15.78 -6.87
N ASP A 277 18.80 15.80 -5.87
CA ASP A 277 18.88 14.70 -4.89
C ASP A 277 17.61 14.63 -4.03
N GLY A 278 16.87 15.75 -3.91
CA GLY A 278 15.55 15.77 -3.27
C GLY A 278 14.52 14.94 -4.03
N TYR A 279 14.56 14.96 -5.35
CA TYR A 279 13.70 14.12 -6.18
C TYR A 279 14.05 12.64 -6.05
N LEU A 280 15.34 12.30 -6.06
CA LEU A 280 15.78 10.92 -5.86
C LEU A 280 15.46 10.42 -4.45
N TYR A 281 15.66 11.26 -3.44
CA TYR A 281 15.23 11.01 -2.07
C TYR A 281 13.74 10.69 -2.00
N ARG A 282 12.86 11.54 -2.55
CA ARG A 282 11.41 11.28 -2.54
C ARG A 282 11.08 9.98 -3.26
N ALA A 283 11.67 9.76 -4.43
CA ALA A 283 11.43 8.53 -5.19
C ALA A 283 11.90 7.24 -4.49
N ILE A 284 12.90 7.32 -3.61
CA ILE A 284 13.43 6.17 -2.85
C ILE A 284 12.68 6.03 -1.52
N VAL A 285 12.63 7.09 -0.72
CA VAL A 285 12.11 7.08 0.65
C VAL A 285 10.58 7.11 0.67
N GLU A 286 9.96 7.92 -0.18
CA GLU A 286 8.50 8.07 -0.27
C GLU A 286 7.89 7.20 -1.39
N GLY A 287 8.75 6.58 -2.22
CA GLY A 287 8.33 5.85 -3.41
C GLY A 287 7.71 6.77 -4.45
N ARG A 288 6.83 6.22 -5.30
CA ARG A 288 5.99 7.02 -6.19
C ARG A 288 4.56 6.53 -6.15
N PRO A 289 3.68 7.22 -5.39
CA PRO A 289 2.27 6.89 -5.30
C PRO A 289 1.62 6.72 -6.67
N GLY A 290 0.85 5.65 -6.85
CA GLY A 290 0.21 5.32 -8.12
C GLY A 290 1.14 4.69 -9.17
N THR A 291 2.34 4.23 -8.79
CA THR A 291 3.26 3.50 -9.67
C THR A 291 3.80 2.24 -9.00
N ALA A 292 4.47 1.36 -9.76
CA ALA A 292 5.12 0.16 -9.22
C ALA A 292 6.42 0.43 -8.44
N MET A 293 6.80 1.69 -8.19
CA MET A 293 7.98 2.05 -7.40
C MET A 293 7.58 2.21 -5.92
N PRO A 294 7.88 1.22 -5.05
CA PRO A 294 7.48 1.26 -3.65
C PRO A 294 8.31 2.27 -2.86
N ALA A 295 7.78 2.67 -1.69
CA ALA A 295 8.53 3.41 -0.69
C ALA A 295 9.51 2.50 0.05
N TRP A 296 10.71 3.00 0.36
CA TRP A 296 11.74 2.28 1.10
C TRP A 296 12.01 2.99 2.44
N THR A 297 10.95 3.13 3.23
CA THR A 297 10.94 3.89 4.50
C THR A 297 11.82 3.31 5.60
N HIS A 298 12.21 2.03 5.47
CA HIS A 298 13.09 1.33 6.40
C HIS A 298 14.59 1.64 6.22
N LEU A 299 14.98 2.42 5.20
CA LEU A 299 16.39 2.72 4.91
C LEU A 299 16.94 3.83 5.82
N SER A 300 18.18 3.69 6.27
CA SER A 300 18.86 4.75 7.03
C SER A 300 19.28 5.93 6.14
N ALA A 301 19.58 7.09 6.74
CA ALA A 301 20.05 8.26 5.99
C ALA A 301 21.33 7.96 5.17
N SER A 302 22.24 7.14 5.70
CA SER A 302 23.46 6.71 5.02
C SER A 302 23.17 5.79 3.83
N ASP A 303 22.18 4.91 3.98
CA ASP A 303 21.79 3.99 2.91
C ASP A 303 21.15 4.74 1.74
N VAL A 304 20.23 5.67 2.04
CA VAL A 304 19.61 6.52 1.02
C VAL A 304 20.68 7.38 0.32
N ALA A 305 21.62 7.96 1.07
CA ALA A 305 22.73 8.72 0.52
C ALA A 305 23.62 7.88 -0.43
N ALA A 306 23.89 6.62 -0.06
CA ALA A 306 24.66 5.69 -0.88
C ALA A 306 23.92 5.32 -2.19
N LEU A 307 22.60 5.05 -2.13
CA LEU A 307 21.77 4.78 -3.30
C LEU A 307 21.70 5.98 -4.25
N ILE A 308 21.45 7.18 -3.73
CA ILE A 308 21.45 8.42 -4.53
C ILE A 308 22.81 8.60 -5.22
N THR A 309 23.92 8.45 -4.49
CA THR A 309 25.27 8.59 -5.04
C THR A 309 25.54 7.55 -6.13
N PHE A 310 25.08 6.30 -5.95
CA PHE A 310 25.22 5.26 -6.97
C PHE A 310 24.37 5.56 -8.21
N VAL A 311 23.10 5.93 -8.06
CA VAL A 311 22.22 6.29 -9.19
C VAL A 311 22.80 7.46 -9.98
N ARG A 312 23.36 8.47 -9.31
CA ARG A 312 24.11 9.56 -9.96
C ARG A 312 25.30 9.06 -10.76
N SER A 313 26.02 8.05 -10.27
CA SER A 313 27.16 7.47 -10.98
C SER A 313 26.79 6.66 -12.22
N LEU A 314 25.52 6.28 -12.39
CA LEU A 314 25.05 5.59 -13.61
C LEU A 314 25.11 6.51 -14.85
N GLY A 315 24.96 7.83 -14.63
CA GLY A 315 25.10 8.86 -15.65
C GLY A 315 26.54 9.23 -16.00
N ASP A 316 27.54 8.67 -15.30
CA ASP A 316 28.96 8.88 -15.62
C ASP A 316 29.39 8.11 -16.90
N SER A 317 28.47 7.32 -17.50
CA SER A 317 28.61 6.82 -18.87
C SER A 317 28.31 7.97 -19.85
N ALA A 318 29.33 8.40 -20.60
CA ALA A 318 29.34 9.64 -21.38
C ALA A 318 28.01 10.00 -22.08
N PRO A 319 27.37 11.13 -21.72
CA PRO A 319 26.22 11.65 -22.44
C PRO A 319 26.61 11.99 -23.88
N VAL A 320 25.74 11.67 -24.84
CA VAL A 320 25.75 12.42 -26.09
C VAL A 320 25.14 13.77 -25.77
N ALA A 321 25.98 14.80 -25.64
CA ALA A 321 25.52 16.18 -25.53
C ALA A 321 24.67 16.51 -26.77
N LEU A 322 23.41 16.89 -26.54
CA LEU A 322 22.60 17.59 -27.54
C LEU A 322 22.76 19.10 -27.28
N PRO A 323 22.97 19.92 -28.32
CA PRO A 323 22.87 21.37 -28.18
C PRO A 323 21.47 21.75 -27.66
N SER A 324 21.41 22.70 -26.73
CA SER A 324 20.16 23.36 -26.36
C SER A 324 19.61 24.10 -27.58
N GLY A 325 18.47 23.63 -28.09
CA GLY A 325 17.89 24.05 -29.38
C GLY A 325 18.52 23.27 -30.52
N LEU A 326 17.81 22.24 -31.02
CA LEU A 326 18.18 21.66 -32.30
C LEU A 326 18.05 22.76 -33.37
N PRO A 327 19.01 22.91 -34.30
CA PRO A 327 18.86 23.85 -35.40
C PRO A 327 17.60 23.51 -36.20
N SER A 328 17.00 24.51 -36.86
CA SER A 328 15.89 24.26 -37.77
C SER A 328 16.40 23.38 -38.93
N GLY A 329 15.83 22.19 -39.06
CA GLY A 329 16.07 21.31 -40.21
C GLY A 329 15.30 21.77 -41.44
N ASP A 330 15.56 21.11 -42.57
CA ASP A 330 14.87 21.30 -43.85
C ASP A 330 13.79 20.22 -44.03
N SER A 331 12.52 20.62 -44.13
CA SER A 331 11.41 19.67 -44.27
C SER A 331 11.36 18.96 -45.63
N GLU A 332 11.86 19.58 -46.70
CA GLU A 332 11.90 18.97 -48.03
C GLU A 332 12.96 17.86 -48.08
N ILE A 333 14.12 18.10 -47.47
CA ILE A 333 15.17 17.09 -47.28
C ILE A 333 14.69 16.00 -46.30
N GLY A 334 14.05 16.41 -45.21
CA GLY A 334 13.48 15.52 -44.21
C GLY A 334 12.49 14.53 -44.80
N ARG A 335 11.66 14.98 -45.75
CA ARG A 335 10.73 14.12 -46.49
C ARG A 335 11.45 12.98 -47.24
N VAL A 336 12.59 13.27 -47.87
CA VAL A 336 13.37 12.25 -48.59
C VAL A 336 13.90 11.19 -47.64
N TYR A 337 14.47 11.61 -46.50
CA TYR A 337 15.00 10.66 -45.51
C TYR A 337 13.89 9.89 -44.80
N TYR A 338 12.74 10.53 -44.57
CA TYR A 338 11.55 9.88 -44.08
C TYR A 338 11.09 8.76 -45.03
N GLU A 339 11.02 9.05 -46.33
CA GLU A 339 10.54 8.09 -47.32
C GLU A 339 11.43 6.85 -47.39
N VAL A 340 12.76 7.01 -47.31
CA VAL A 340 13.67 5.86 -47.39
C VAL A 340 13.82 5.09 -46.07
N SER A 341 13.56 5.73 -44.92
CA SER A 341 13.90 5.17 -43.60
C SER A 341 12.69 4.83 -42.74
N CYS A 342 11.57 5.53 -42.94
CA CYS A 342 10.43 5.51 -42.03
C CYS A 342 9.16 4.96 -42.70
N SER A 343 8.92 5.27 -43.98
CA SER A 343 7.64 4.97 -44.66
C SER A 343 7.33 3.46 -44.73
N GLY A 344 8.37 2.61 -44.79
CA GLY A 344 8.19 1.15 -44.80
C GLY A 344 7.43 0.59 -43.58
N CYS A 345 7.51 1.28 -42.43
CA CYS A 345 6.76 0.89 -41.22
C CYS A 345 5.65 1.89 -40.89
N HIS A 346 5.93 3.19 -40.99
CA HIS A 346 5.04 4.27 -40.58
C HIS A 346 4.10 4.75 -41.70
N GLY A 347 4.16 4.13 -42.89
CA GLY A 347 3.38 4.49 -44.06
C GLY A 347 3.91 5.74 -44.77
N PRO A 348 3.50 5.96 -46.03
CA PRO A 348 3.79 7.21 -46.72
C PRO A 348 3.20 8.39 -45.96
N GLU A 349 3.93 9.50 -45.87
CA GLU A 349 3.49 10.71 -45.15
C GLU A 349 3.10 10.49 -43.68
N GLY A 350 3.53 9.40 -43.04
CA GLY A 350 3.24 9.16 -41.62
C GLY A 350 1.81 8.77 -41.31
N ILE A 351 1.04 8.31 -42.30
CA ILE A 351 -0.35 7.86 -42.14
C ILE A 351 -0.53 6.58 -41.30
N GLY A 352 0.58 5.96 -40.87
CA GLY A 352 0.60 4.68 -40.18
C GLY A 352 0.72 3.51 -41.15
N GLY A 353 1.25 2.40 -40.64
CA GLY A 353 1.48 1.18 -41.40
C GLY A 353 1.47 -0.01 -40.46
N SER A 354 2.54 -0.80 -40.41
CA SER A 354 2.78 -1.74 -39.31
C SER A 354 3.20 -1.04 -38.01
N ALA A 355 3.60 0.24 -38.09
CA ALA A 355 3.94 1.09 -36.97
C ALA A 355 2.93 2.24 -36.79
N PRO A 356 2.91 2.91 -35.61
CA PRO A 356 1.97 4.00 -35.32
C PRO A 356 2.00 5.14 -36.33
N GLN A 357 0.87 5.83 -36.48
CA GLN A 357 0.76 7.07 -37.25
C GLN A 357 1.65 8.15 -36.65
N LEU A 358 2.60 8.67 -37.43
CA LEU A 358 3.48 9.76 -37.01
C LEU A 358 2.88 11.13 -37.33
N ALA A 359 2.05 11.23 -38.37
CA ALA A 359 1.38 12.46 -38.76
C ALA A 359 0.11 12.73 -37.92
N ASN A 360 0.17 12.41 -36.62
CA ASN A 360 -0.90 12.66 -35.68
C ASN A 360 -0.60 14.00 -34.95
N PRO A 361 -1.44 15.03 -35.12
CA PRO A 361 -1.17 16.36 -34.58
C PRO A 361 -1.14 16.38 -33.04
N VAL A 362 -1.94 15.54 -32.37
CA VAL A 362 -1.93 15.40 -30.91
C VAL A 362 -0.62 14.77 -30.42
N PHE A 363 -0.16 13.73 -31.12
CA PHE A 363 1.13 13.10 -30.80
C PHE A 363 2.28 14.09 -30.98
N LEU A 364 2.35 14.74 -32.15
CA LEU A 364 3.42 15.68 -32.46
C LEU A 364 3.41 16.85 -31.49
N ASP A 365 2.26 17.42 -31.14
CA ASP A 365 2.18 18.48 -30.12
C ASP A 365 2.70 18.04 -28.74
N SER A 366 2.49 16.78 -28.37
CA SER A 366 2.86 16.24 -27.06
C SER A 366 4.35 15.86 -26.89
N VAL A 367 5.14 15.84 -27.97
CA VAL A 367 6.53 15.37 -27.97
C VAL A 367 7.50 16.49 -28.34
N SER A 368 8.64 16.60 -27.66
CA SER A 368 9.68 17.59 -28.00
C SER A 368 10.60 17.11 -29.13
N ASP A 369 11.25 18.04 -29.83
CA ASP A 369 12.21 17.70 -30.89
C ASP A 369 13.41 16.89 -30.38
N ALA A 370 13.89 17.19 -29.16
CA ALA A 370 14.94 16.42 -28.51
C ALA A 370 14.50 14.96 -28.25
N GLN A 371 13.23 14.75 -27.90
CA GLN A 371 12.67 13.43 -27.70
C GLN A 371 12.53 12.66 -29.03
N LEU A 372 12.04 13.32 -30.08
CA LEU A 372 11.98 12.76 -31.44
C LEU A 372 13.38 12.37 -31.94
N PHE A 373 14.36 13.26 -31.78
CA PHE A 373 15.74 13.02 -32.15
C PHE A 373 16.29 11.78 -31.45
N ARG A 374 16.06 11.64 -30.15
CA ARG A 374 16.52 10.49 -29.39
C ARG A 374 15.91 9.18 -29.87
N TRP A 375 14.60 9.15 -30.10
CA TRP A 375 13.92 7.94 -30.58
C TRP A 375 14.36 7.55 -31.99
N ILE A 376 14.53 8.50 -32.90
CA ILE A 376 15.06 8.20 -34.24
C ILE A 376 16.52 7.77 -34.15
N ALA A 377 17.33 8.43 -33.32
CA ALA A 377 18.75 8.14 -33.21
C ALA A 377 19.04 6.76 -32.62
N ARG A 378 18.34 6.37 -31.55
CA ARG A 378 18.66 5.19 -30.73
C ARG A 378 17.58 4.12 -30.72
N GLY A 379 16.44 4.38 -31.34
CA GLY A 379 15.29 3.52 -31.28
C GLY A 379 14.46 3.79 -30.02
N ARG A 380 13.36 3.04 -29.90
CA ARG A 380 12.44 3.13 -28.77
C ARG A 380 12.39 1.79 -28.04
N SER A 381 12.86 1.77 -26.80
CA SER A 381 12.85 0.60 -25.93
C SER A 381 11.45 -0.02 -25.80
N GLY A 382 11.37 -1.35 -25.78
CA GLY A 382 10.11 -2.08 -25.72
C GLY A 382 9.29 -2.05 -27.02
N SER A 383 9.89 -1.60 -28.12
CA SER A 383 9.25 -1.60 -29.44
C SER A 383 10.19 -2.14 -30.53
N PRO A 384 9.66 -2.54 -31.70
CA PRO A 384 10.47 -2.91 -32.86
C PRO A 384 11.25 -1.74 -33.51
N MET A 385 11.10 -0.50 -33.03
CA MET A 385 11.79 0.68 -33.58
C MET A 385 13.25 0.69 -33.15
N ILE A 386 14.14 0.24 -34.05
CA ILE A 386 15.59 0.29 -33.89
C ILE A 386 16.14 1.72 -34.07
N GLY A 387 17.38 1.94 -33.63
CA GLY A 387 18.08 3.22 -33.84
C GLY A 387 18.68 3.36 -35.23
N PHE A 388 18.63 4.57 -35.77
CA PHE A 388 19.10 4.87 -37.13
C PHE A 388 20.46 5.57 -37.16
N LEU A 389 21.08 5.90 -36.03
CA LEU A 389 22.46 6.38 -36.03
C LEU A 389 23.43 5.30 -36.54
N ARG A 390 24.48 5.73 -37.23
CA ARG A 390 25.56 4.88 -37.75
C ARG A 390 26.10 3.84 -36.76
N GLU A 391 26.18 4.22 -35.49
CA GLU A 391 26.74 3.39 -34.41
C GLU A 391 25.77 2.31 -33.89
N MET A 392 24.50 2.35 -34.30
CA MET A 392 23.39 1.52 -33.75
C MET A 392 23.02 0.29 -34.61
N GLN A 393 23.86 -0.12 -35.58
CA GLN A 393 23.76 -1.39 -36.33
C GLN A 393 22.51 -1.59 -37.23
N GLY A 394 21.88 -0.51 -37.72
CA GLY A 394 20.80 -0.58 -38.72
C GLY A 394 21.29 -0.61 -40.19
N PRO A 395 20.50 -1.13 -41.15
CA PRO A 395 20.83 -1.15 -42.58
C PRO A 395 20.74 0.24 -43.24
N VAL A 396 19.98 1.16 -42.63
CA VAL A 396 19.89 2.57 -43.05
C VAL A 396 20.60 3.42 -42.00
N GLN A 397 21.62 4.15 -42.44
CA GLN A 397 22.52 4.90 -41.56
C GLN A 397 22.29 6.40 -41.69
N LEU A 398 21.62 6.98 -40.71
CA LEU A 398 21.37 8.42 -40.63
C LEU A 398 22.44 9.13 -39.78
N GLY A 399 22.87 10.30 -40.24
CA GLY A 399 23.62 11.30 -39.50
C GLY A 399 22.69 12.20 -38.70
N ARG A 400 23.27 12.98 -37.78
CA ARG A 400 22.50 13.85 -36.88
C ARG A 400 21.69 14.90 -37.63
N GLU A 401 22.27 15.52 -38.65
CA GLU A 401 21.60 16.52 -39.50
C GLU A 401 20.38 15.94 -40.21
N GLN A 402 20.51 14.73 -40.77
CA GLN A 402 19.42 14.03 -41.46
C GLN A 402 18.26 13.70 -40.50
N ILE A 403 18.56 13.38 -39.24
CA ILE A 403 17.52 13.17 -38.21
C ILE A 403 16.81 14.50 -37.88
N ILE A 404 17.54 15.61 -37.83
CA ILE A 404 16.98 16.95 -37.61
C ILE A 404 16.07 17.34 -38.78
N ASP A 405 16.47 17.04 -40.01
CA ASP A 405 15.64 17.26 -41.21
C ASP A 405 14.35 16.42 -41.16
N ILE A 406 14.44 15.14 -40.77
CA ILE A 406 13.24 14.30 -40.55
C ILE A 406 12.31 14.92 -39.51
N ILE A 407 12.84 15.46 -38.41
CA ILE A 407 12.02 16.13 -37.39
C ILE A 407 11.34 17.36 -37.99
N ALA A 408 12.05 18.18 -38.77
CA ALA A 408 11.47 19.32 -39.46
C ALA A 408 10.31 18.89 -40.40
N TYR A 409 10.47 17.77 -41.11
CA TYR A 409 9.39 17.19 -41.90
C TYR A 409 8.20 16.71 -41.05
N LEU A 410 8.43 16.03 -39.93
CA LEU A 410 7.36 15.64 -39.01
C LEU A 410 6.61 16.86 -38.46
N ARG A 411 7.30 17.97 -38.18
CA ARG A 411 6.67 19.23 -37.76
C ARG A 411 5.87 19.90 -38.86
N ASP A 412 6.32 19.82 -40.09
CA ASP A 412 5.56 20.27 -41.25
C ASP A 412 4.29 19.42 -41.43
N LEU A 413 4.36 18.09 -41.28
CA LEU A 413 3.18 17.21 -41.28
C LEU A 413 2.16 17.57 -40.18
N GLN A 414 2.60 18.04 -39.01
CA GLN A 414 1.71 18.48 -37.92
C GLN A 414 0.73 19.58 -38.36
N THR A 415 1.12 20.40 -39.35
CA THR A 415 0.33 21.52 -39.86
C THR A 415 -0.59 21.16 -41.03
N ARG A 416 -0.49 19.93 -41.54
CA ARG A 416 -1.20 19.46 -42.73
C ARG A 416 -2.41 18.60 -42.34
N ASP A 417 -3.46 18.69 -43.15
CA ASP A 417 -4.61 17.79 -43.08
C ASP A 417 -4.29 16.54 -43.91
N VAL A 418 -3.47 15.65 -43.34
CA VAL A 418 -3.15 14.35 -43.94
C VAL A 418 -4.35 13.41 -43.82
N ASP A 419 -4.72 12.78 -44.93
CA ASP A 419 -5.83 11.84 -44.99
C ASP A 419 -5.74 10.76 -43.89
N ARG A 420 -6.91 10.46 -43.30
CA ARG A 420 -7.05 9.68 -42.06
C ARG A 420 -6.44 8.29 -42.19
N VAL A 421 -5.86 7.84 -41.07
CA VAL A 421 -5.11 6.59 -40.82
C VAL A 421 -5.34 5.44 -41.82
N LEU A 422 -4.27 4.75 -42.21
CA LEU A 422 -4.35 3.65 -43.19
C LEU A 422 -5.29 2.51 -42.72
N ARG A 423 -6.39 2.32 -43.46
CA ARG A 423 -7.38 1.23 -43.28
C ARG A 423 -7.35 0.33 -44.51
N THR A 424 -7.21 -0.98 -44.28
CA THR A 424 -7.20 -2.00 -45.33
C THR A 424 -8.61 -2.46 -45.67
N GLY A 425 -9.52 -2.47 -44.69
CA GLY A 425 -10.92 -2.89 -44.88
C GLY A 425 -11.08 -4.36 -45.25
N VAL A 426 -10.10 -5.20 -44.92
CA VAL A 426 -10.11 -6.66 -45.17
C VAL A 426 -10.47 -7.43 -43.90
N GLY A 427 -11.03 -8.63 -44.05
CA GLY A 427 -11.37 -9.56 -42.96
C GLY A 427 -12.88 -9.77 -42.76
N ASP A 428 -13.22 -10.87 -42.13
CA ASP A 428 -14.58 -11.22 -41.70
C ASP A 428 -14.79 -10.79 -40.23
N ALA A 429 -15.63 -9.78 -40.01
CA ALA A 429 -15.85 -9.24 -38.67
C ALA A 429 -16.65 -10.17 -37.75
N ASP A 430 -17.50 -11.04 -38.29
CA ASP A 430 -18.28 -11.98 -37.49
C ASP A 430 -17.36 -13.10 -36.97
N PHE A 431 -16.52 -13.65 -37.85
CA PHE A 431 -15.50 -14.62 -37.45
C PHE A 431 -14.43 -13.99 -36.55
N GLY A 432 -14.09 -12.72 -36.80
CA GLY A 432 -13.21 -11.94 -35.94
C GLY A 432 -13.73 -11.77 -34.51
N ALA A 433 -15.05 -11.67 -34.32
CA ALA A 433 -15.67 -11.57 -33.00
C ALA A 433 -15.46 -12.84 -32.16
N GLU A 434 -15.58 -14.02 -32.78
CA GLU A 434 -15.33 -15.32 -32.14
C GLU A 434 -13.87 -15.42 -31.68
N LEU A 435 -12.93 -15.10 -32.59
CA LEU A 435 -11.50 -15.12 -32.28
C LEU A 435 -11.12 -14.12 -31.18
N TYR A 436 -11.74 -12.94 -31.19
CA TYR A 436 -11.53 -11.93 -30.15
C TYR A 436 -12.04 -12.40 -28.78
N ALA A 437 -13.21 -13.03 -28.73
CA ALA A 437 -13.76 -13.57 -27.48
C ALA A 437 -12.83 -14.62 -26.85
N ASP A 438 -12.27 -15.50 -27.68
CA ASP A 438 -11.41 -16.60 -27.22
C ASP A 438 -10.00 -16.14 -26.81
N ASN A 439 -9.47 -15.09 -27.44
CA ASN A 439 -8.04 -14.73 -27.32
C ASN A 439 -7.77 -13.37 -26.67
N CYS A 440 -8.74 -12.46 -26.65
CA CYS A 440 -8.51 -11.06 -26.30
C CYS A 440 -9.39 -10.59 -25.13
N ALA A 441 -10.63 -11.06 -25.05
CA ALA A 441 -11.64 -10.56 -24.11
C ALA A 441 -11.26 -10.74 -22.64
N ALA A 442 -10.48 -11.77 -22.30
CA ALA A 442 -10.02 -12.00 -20.92
C ALA A 442 -9.22 -10.81 -20.35
N CYS A 443 -8.47 -10.10 -21.21
CA CYS A 443 -7.70 -8.93 -20.81
C CYS A 443 -8.36 -7.61 -21.25
N HIS A 444 -8.99 -7.59 -22.42
CA HIS A 444 -9.49 -6.35 -23.02
C HIS A 444 -11.01 -6.14 -22.84
N GLY A 445 -11.69 -7.06 -22.16
CA GLY A 445 -13.15 -7.06 -22.02
C GLY A 445 -13.86 -7.56 -23.29
N PRO A 446 -15.07 -8.13 -23.16
CA PRO A 446 -15.85 -8.69 -24.27
C PRO A 446 -16.20 -7.65 -25.35
N ASP A 447 -16.35 -6.38 -24.98
CA ASP A 447 -16.67 -5.29 -25.88
C ASP A 447 -15.44 -4.40 -26.17
N GLY A 448 -14.24 -4.79 -25.74
CA GLY A 448 -13.02 -3.98 -25.87
C GLY A 448 -12.96 -2.81 -24.89
N GLU A 449 -13.78 -2.81 -23.85
CA GLU A 449 -13.88 -1.78 -22.82
C GLU A 449 -12.68 -1.69 -21.88
N GLY A 450 -11.79 -2.68 -21.94
CA GLY A 450 -10.61 -2.83 -21.10
C GLY A 450 -10.90 -3.61 -19.81
N ALA A 451 -9.93 -4.43 -19.38
CA ALA A 451 -9.91 -5.09 -18.08
C ALA A 451 -8.48 -5.04 -17.52
N SER A 452 -7.73 -6.14 -17.51
CA SER A 452 -6.28 -6.13 -17.20
C SER A 452 -5.42 -5.56 -18.34
N GLY A 453 -5.97 -5.51 -19.55
CA GLY A 453 -5.41 -4.86 -20.74
C GLY A 453 -6.12 -3.54 -21.08
N PRO A 454 -5.47 -2.66 -21.87
CA PRO A 454 -6.02 -1.35 -22.22
C PRO A 454 -7.30 -1.44 -23.06
N GLN A 455 -8.13 -0.40 -22.97
CA GLN A 455 -9.35 -0.26 -23.76
C GLN A 455 -9.04 -0.21 -25.27
N LEU A 456 -9.66 -1.12 -26.03
CA LEU A 456 -9.49 -1.24 -27.48
C LEU A 456 -10.64 -0.60 -28.27
N ASN A 457 -11.83 -0.48 -27.67
CA ASN A 457 -13.00 0.14 -28.29
C ASN A 457 -13.01 1.68 -28.17
N ASN A 458 -11.89 2.29 -27.79
CA ASN A 458 -11.77 3.74 -27.68
C ASN A 458 -11.77 4.37 -29.09
N PRO A 459 -12.75 5.23 -29.44
CA PRO A 459 -12.84 5.82 -30.76
C PRO A 459 -11.63 6.69 -31.13
N ALA A 460 -11.01 7.37 -30.16
CA ALA A 460 -9.81 8.18 -30.40
C ALA A 460 -8.58 7.31 -30.71
N PHE A 461 -8.48 6.15 -30.06
CA PHE A 461 -7.44 5.16 -30.37
C PHE A 461 -7.65 4.59 -31.77
N LEU A 462 -8.86 4.11 -32.08
CA LEU A 462 -9.17 3.53 -33.38
C LEU A 462 -9.03 4.55 -34.52
N ALA A 463 -9.35 5.82 -34.28
CA ALA A 463 -9.16 6.89 -35.26
C ALA A 463 -7.69 7.11 -35.67
N THR A 464 -6.73 6.71 -34.84
CA THR A 464 -5.29 6.98 -35.02
C THR A 464 -4.43 5.71 -35.18
N ALA A 465 -5.00 4.54 -34.89
CA ALA A 465 -4.38 3.23 -35.15
C ALA A 465 -4.65 2.81 -36.60
N SER A 466 -3.63 2.43 -37.37
CA SER A 466 -3.79 1.80 -38.68
C SER A 466 -4.16 0.32 -38.53
N ASP A 467 -4.77 -0.28 -39.56
CA ASP A 467 -5.06 -1.73 -39.55
C ASP A 467 -3.77 -2.56 -39.46
N GLY A 468 -2.72 -2.12 -40.14
CA GLY A 468 -1.40 -2.73 -40.04
C GLY A 468 -0.81 -2.67 -38.63
N TYR A 469 -1.06 -1.59 -37.88
CA TYR A 469 -0.54 -1.44 -36.52
C TYR A 469 -1.29 -2.34 -35.53
N LEU A 470 -2.62 -2.44 -35.67
CA LEU A 470 -3.43 -3.40 -34.90
C LEU A 470 -2.97 -4.83 -35.19
N ALA A 471 -2.79 -5.18 -36.46
CA ALA A 471 -2.31 -6.50 -36.88
C ALA A 471 -0.89 -6.78 -36.36
N ALA A 472 0.05 -5.85 -36.52
CA ALA A 472 1.42 -6.00 -36.05
C ALA A 472 1.48 -6.16 -34.52
N THR A 473 0.64 -5.45 -33.78
CA THR A 473 0.57 -5.59 -32.31
C THR A 473 0.12 -7.00 -31.90
N MET A 474 -0.83 -7.60 -32.63
CA MET A 474 -1.25 -8.98 -32.38
C MET A 474 -0.18 -10.01 -32.77
N VAL A 475 0.52 -9.78 -33.88
CA VAL A 475 1.54 -10.70 -34.41
C VAL A 475 2.83 -10.66 -33.61
N LEU A 476 3.31 -9.47 -33.25
CA LEU A 476 4.61 -9.27 -32.61
C LEU A 476 4.51 -9.17 -31.08
N GLY A 477 3.31 -8.91 -30.55
CA GLY A 477 3.13 -8.57 -29.15
C GLY A 477 3.88 -7.27 -28.78
N ARG A 478 4.09 -7.10 -27.48
CA ARG A 478 4.82 -5.99 -26.86
C ARG A 478 5.72 -6.51 -25.76
N THR A 479 7.01 -6.54 -26.05
CA THR A 479 8.07 -6.98 -25.12
C THR A 479 7.98 -6.22 -23.80
N GLY A 480 8.06 -6.94 -22.68
CA GLY A 480 7.95 -6.36 -21.34
C GLY A 480 6.51 -6.08 -20.89
N THR A 481 5.50 -6.51 -21.64
CA THR A 481 4.08 -6.42 -21.25
C THR A 481 3.39 -7.79 -21.31
N PRO A 482 2.21 -7.97 -20.67
CA PRO A 482 1.40 -9.17 -20.84
C PRO A 482 0.87 -9.41 -22.27
N MET A 483 0.92 -8.40 -23.16
CA MET A 483 0.53 -8.55 -24.57
C MET A 483 1.62 -9.29 -25.34
N GLN A 484 1.66 -10.61 -25.21
CA GLN A 484 2.56 -11.47 -25.96
C GLN A 484 2.08 -11.66 -27.41
N PRO A 485 2.91 -12.21 -28.32
CA PRO A 485 2.45 -12.64 -29.65
C PRO A 485 1.24 -13.59 -29.54
N MET A 486 0.15 -13.25 -30.22
CA MET A 486 -1.12 -14.01 -30.15
C MET A 486 -1.32 -14.98 -31.33
N VAL A 487 -0.37 -15.01 -32.26
CA VAL A 487 -0.42 -15.80 -33.49
C VAL A 487 0.43 -17.07 -33.37
N HIS A 488 -0.09 -18.20 -33.86
CA HIS A 488 0.58 -19.50 -33.88
C HIS A 488 1.96 -19.43 -34.57
N GLY A 489 2.97 -20.05 -33.95
CA GLY A 489 4.29 -20.27 -34.54
C GLY A 489 5.29 -19.10 -34.44
N GLY A 490 4.86 -17.93 -33.94
CA GLY A 490 5.75 -16.80 -33.63
C GLY A 490 6.00 -16.70 -32.13
N SER A 491 6.88 -17.52 -31.55
CA SER A 491 7.35 -17.45 -30.15
C SER A 491 6.30 -17.49 -29.01
N GLY A 492 4.99 -17.44 -29.30
CA GLY A 492 3.91 -17.23 -28.34
C GLY A 492 2.93 -18.40 -28.19
N VAL A 493 2.14 -18.36 -27.11
CA VAL A 493 1.15 -19.36 -26.65
C VAL A 493 -0.19 -19.29 -27.41
N GLY A 494 -0.29 -18.43 -28.44
CA GLY A 494 -1.55 -17.99 -29.03
C GLY A 494 -2.20 -18.97 -30.01
N GLN A 495 -3.54 -18.94 -30.07
CA GLN A 495 -4.35 -19.86 -30.88
C GLN A 495 -4.72 -19.32 -32.29
N ILE A 496 -4.30 -18.11 -32.65
CA ILE A 496 -4.75 -17.44 -33.89
C ILE A 496 -3.87 -17.83 -35.08
N ALA A 497 -4.46 -18.23 -36.22
CA ALA A 497 -3.71 -18.43 -37.45
C ALA A 497 -3.32 -17.07 -38.08
N PRO A 498 -2.12 -16.89 -38.69
CA PRO A 498 -1.70 -15.60 -39.25
C PRO A 498 -2.68 -14.95 -40.21
N ARG A 499 -3.39 -15.77 -41.01
CA ARG A 499 -4.41 -15.30 -41.96
C ARG A 499 -5.64 -14.70 -41.29
N ASN A 500 -5.92 -15.08 -40.03
CA ASN A 500 -7.12 -14.67 -39.30
C ASN A 500 -6.94 -13.36 -38.52
N VAL A 501 -5.73 -12.79 -38.48
CA VAL A 501 -5.46 -11.54 -37.75
C VAL A 501 -6.32 -10.39 -38.30
N GLN A 502 -6.54 -10.37 -39.61
CA GLN A 502 -7.37 -9.34 -40.26
C GLN A 502 -8.84 -9.47 -39.90
N ASP A 503 -9.34 -10.67 -39.58
CA ASP A 503 -10.72 -10.86 -39.12
C ASP A 503 -10.94 -10.16 -37.78
N ILE A 504 -9.99 -10.28 -36.84
CA ILE A 504 -10.03 -9.56 -35.56
C ILE A 504 -9.93 -8.05 -35.77
N VAL A 505 -9.07 -7.58 -36.69
CA VAL A 505 -9.02 -6.15 -37.03
C VAL A 505 -10.36 -5.66 -37.59
N ALA A 506 -10.99 -6.43 -38.48
CA ALA A 506 -12.30 -6.11 -39.04
C ALA A 506 -13.38 -6.02 -37.95
N PHE A 507 -13.36 -6.92 -36.96
CA PHE A 507 -14.22 -6.84 -35.78
C PHE A 507 -13.97 -5.58 -34.95
N MET A 508 -12.71 -5.28 -34.60
CA MET A 508 -12.36 -4.07 -33.85
C MET A 508 -12.83 -2.79 -34.55
N ARG A 509 -12.82 -2.78 -35.90
CA ARG A 509 -13.32 -1.66 -36.70
C ARG A 509 -14.82 -1.45 -36.66
N LEU A 510 -15.60 -2.42 -36.17
CA LEU A 510 -17.01 -2.18 -35.87
C LEU A 510 -17.19 -1.11 -34.78
N TRP A 511 -16.23 -0.95 -33.87
CA TRP A 511 -16.22 0.11 -32.84
C TRP A 511 -15.81 1.50 -33.36
N ASP A 512 -15.28 1.58 -34.59
CA ASP A 512 -14.93 2.84 -35.28
C ASP A 512 -16.19 3.56 -35.78
N ARG A 513 -17.27 2.81 -36.02
CA ARG A 513 -18.59 3.39 -36.25
C ARG A 513 -19.05 4.02 -34.93
N PRO A 514 -19.70 5.19 -34.94
CA PRO A 514 -20.44 5.64 -33.77
C PRO A 514 -21.40 4.52 -33.40
N GLN A 515 -21.02 3.76 -32.37
CA GLN A 515 -21.75 2.58 -31.95
C GLN A 515 -23.17 3.06 -31.65
N PRO A 516 -24.20 2.53 -32.33
CA PRO A 516 -25.56 2.71 -31.88
C PRO A 516 -25.74 1.85 -30.63
N TRP A 517 -25.07 2.24 -29.53
CA TRP A 517 -25.64 2.02 -28.23
C TRP A 517 -27.02 2.67 -28.29
N ARG A 518 -28.07 1.83 -28.21
CA ARG A 518 -29.46 2.15 -28.53
C ARG A 518 -29.77 3.64 -28.38
N LYS A 519 -30.21 4.26 -29.48
CA LYS A 519 -30.56 5.68 -29.70
C LYS A 519 -31.50 6.35 -28.68
N THR A 520 -31.75 5.77 -27.52
CA THR A 520 -32.60 6.32 -26.47
C THR A 520 -32.12 5.87 -25.09
N ARG A 521 -31.00 6.42 -24.64
CA ARG A 521 -31.00 6.97 -23.29
C ARG A 521 -30.24 8.28 -23.30
N ARG A 522 -30.98 9.36 -23.60
CA ARG A 522 -30.58 10.66 -23.10
C ARG A 522 -30.67 10.57 -21.59
N VAL A 523 -29.72 11.15 -20.87
CA VAL A 523 -30.03 11.66 -19.53
C VAL A 523 -31.29 12.53 -19.73
N PRO A 524 -32.38 12.35 -18.95
CA PRO A 524 -33.48 13.29 -18.99
C PRO A 524 -32.92 14.72 -18.95
N GLU A 525 -33.57 15.69 -19.62
CA GLU A 525 -33.20 17.10 -19.47
C GLU A 525 -32.93 17.40 -17.99
N MET A 526 -31.77 18.02 -17.69
CA MET A 526 -31.37 18.34 -16.32
C MET A 526 -32.47 19.17 -15.66
N SER A 527 -33.42 18.50 -15.03
CA SER A 527 -34.50 19.11 -14.29
C SER A 527 -34.05 19.23 -12.85
N ALA A 528 -34.54 20.27 -12.18
CA ALA A 528 -34.28 20.42 -10.75
C ALA A 528 -34.70 19.17 -9.97
N SER A 529 -35.77 18.47 -10.38
CA SER A 529 -36.23 17.25 -9.73
C SER A 529 -35.29 16.05 -9.93
N ALA A 530 -34.69 15.90 -11.12
CA ALA A 530 -33.74 14.81 -11.40
C ALA A 530 -32.43 15.01 -10.64
N VAL A 531 -31.96 16.27 -10.53
CA VAL A 531 -30.78 16.61 -9.72
C VAL A 531 -31.05 16.41 -8.22
N GLU A 532 -32.24 16.77 -7.75
CA GLU A 532 -32.67 16.57 -6.36
C GLU A 532 -32.74 15.08 -5.99
N HIS A 533 -33.45 14.27 -6.79
CA HIS A 533 -33.58 12.84 -6.56
C HIS A 533 -32.23 12.12 -6.72
N GLY A 534 -31.44 12.51 -7.72
CA GLY A 534 -30.08 11.99 -7.92
C GLY A 534 -29.14 12.29 -6.76
N ARG A 535 -29.30 13.44 -6.09
CA ARG A 535 -28.53 13.81 -4.89
C ARG A 535 -28.82 12.90 -3.71
N GLU A 536 -30.09 12.56 -3.49
CA GLU A 536 -30.51 11.63 -2.44
C GLU A 536 -29.93 10.24 -2.68
N LEU A 537 -30.14 9.70 -3.88
CA LEU A 537 -29.63 8.39 -4.30
C LEU A 537 -28.10 8.32 -4.24
N PHE A 538 -27.40 9.38 -4.68
CA PHE A 538 -25.95 9.46 -4.58
C PHE A 538 -25.48 9.50 -3.12
N GLY A 539 -26.20 10.20 -2.24
CA GLY A 539 -25.93 10.22 -0.80
C GLY A 539 -26.00 8.83 -0.16
N GLU A 540 -27.01 8.05 -0.52
CA GLU A 540 -27.23 6.70 0.01
C GLU A 540 -26.25 5.66 -0.53
N ASN A 541 -25.87 5.76 -1.81
CA ASN A 541 -25.19 4.66 -2.52
C ASN A 541 -23.73 4.96 -2.89
N CYS A 542 -23.35 6.23 -3.03
CA CYS A 542 -22.07 6.62 -3.65
C CYS A 542 -21.19 7.47 -2.72
N ALA A 543 -21.81 8.27 -1.84
CA ALA A 543 -21.11 9.24 -1.01
C ALA A 543 -20.16 8.62 0.03
N GLY A 544 -20.39 7.36 0.44
CA GLY A 544 -19.50 6.65 1.35
C GLY A 544 -18.06 6.51 0.81
N CYS A 545 -17.91 6.43 -0.52
CA CYS A 545 -16.61 6.37 -1.19
C CYS A 545 -16.26 7.71 -1.86
N HIS A 546 -17.19 8.34 -2.58
CA HIS A 546 -16.88 9.54 -3.37
C HIS A 546 -17.07 10.86 -2.61
N GLY A 547 -17.56 10.82 -1.36
CA GLY A 547 -17.96 11.98 -0.56
C GLY A 547 -19.23 12.65 -1.07
N LEU A 548 -19.99 13.32 -0.21
CA LEU A 548 -21.30 13.94 -0.54
C LEU A 548 -21.27 14.96 -1.68
N HIS A 549 -20.09 15.48 -2.02
CA HIS A 549 -19.89 16.45 -3.10
C HIS A 549 -18.97 15.92 -4.21
N GLY A 550 -18.79 14.59 -4.31
CA GLY A 550 -17.97 13.97 -5.35
C GLY A 550 -16.49 14.33 -5.31
N ARG A 551 -15.97 14.74 -4.14
CA ARG A 551 -14.55 15.12 -3.97
C ARG A 551 -13.60 13.93 -4.02
N GLY A 552 -14.14 12.71 -4.03
CA GLY A 552 -13.36 11.49 -3.91
C GLY A 552 -12.90 11.28 -2.47
N ALA A 553 -12.36 10.10 -2.20
CA ALA A 553 -11.72 9.77 -0.93
C ALA A 553 -10.35 9.18 -1.20
N ARG A 554 -9.44 9.41 -0.25
CA ARG A 554 -8.04 9.02 -0.31
C ARG A 554 -7.74 8.07 0.83
N ASP A 555 -7.07 6.98 0.51
CA ASP A 555 -6.22 6.25 1.45
C ASP A 555 -4.76 6.57 1.07
N GLY A 556 -3.82 6.22 1.94
CA GLY A 556 -2.42 6.67 1.89
C GLY A 556 -1.64 6.38 0.59
N GLU A 557 -2.22 5.71 -0.41
CA GLU A 557 -1.58 5.41 -1.70
C GLU A 557 -2.28 6.00 -2.94
N GLY A 558 -3.43 6.67 -2.79
CA GLY A 558 -4.12 7.31 -3.91
C GLY A 558 -5.62 7.54 -3.69
N TYR A 559 -6.33 7.92 -4.76
CA TYR A 559 -7.79 7.94 -4.72
C TYR A 559 -8.30 6.50 -4.84
N TYR A 560 -8.79 5.89 -3.75
CA TYR A 560 -9.57 4.65 -3.87
C TYR A 560 -10.95 4.91 -4.50
N ALA A 561 -11.42 6.16 -4.44
CA ALA A 561 -12.59 6.64 -5.13
C ALA A 561 -12.29 7.99 -5.81
N PRO A 562 -12.35 8.08 -7.16
CA PRO A 562 -12.00 9.30 -7.88
C PRO A 562 -12.90 10.49 -7.51
N ALA A 563 -12.33 11.70 -7.62
CA ALA A 563 -13.07 12.95 -7.52
C ALA A 563 -13.97 13.14 -8.75
N LEU A 564 -15.23 12.75 -8.62
CA LEU A 564 -16.24 12.85 -9.67
C LEU A 564 -16.60 14.31 -10.00
N ASN A 565 -16.34 15.25 -9.09
CA ASN A 565 -16.53 16.68 -9.32
C ASN A 565 -15.33 17.37 -10.01
N ASN A 566 -14.31 16.61 -10.41
CA ASN A 566 -13.15 17.15 -11.12
C ASN A 566 -13.60 17.69 -12.51
N PRO A 567 -13.33 18.97 -12.84
CA PRO A 567 -13.77 19.56 -14.11
C PRO A 567 -13.20 18.89 -15.36
N GLN A 568 -11.96 18.42 -15.32
CA GLN A 568 -11.30 17.74 -16.44
C GLN A 568 -11.89 16.33 -16.64
N PHE A 569 -12.20 15.64 -15.54
CA PHE A 569 -12.92 14.37 -15.57
C PHE A 569 -14.33 14.55 -16.13
N LEU A 570 -15.09 15.54 -15.66
CA LEU A 570 -16.43 15.82 -16.15
C LEU A 570 -16.42 16.26 -17.63
N ALA A 571 -15.41 16.98 -18.09
CA ALA A 571 -15.27 17.34 -19.50
C ALA A 571 -14.98 16.12 -20.40
N ALA A 572 -14.20 15.14 -19.91
CA ALA A 572 -13.78 13.97 -20.69
C ALA A 572 -14.75 12.78 -20.59
N ALA A 573 -15.38 12.57 -19.44
CA ALA A 573 -16.34 11.50 -19.21
C ALA A 573 -17.62 11.78 -19.99
N THR A 574 -18.12 10.81 -20.75
CA THR A 574 -19.42 10.90 -21.42
C THR A 574 -20.54 10.41 -20.51
N ASP A 575 -21.79 10.80 -20.78
CA ASP A 575 -22.93 10.31 -20.00
C ASP A 575 -23.09 8.79 -20.09
N GLY A 576 -22.86 8.23 -21.28
CA GLY A 576 -22.84 6.79 -21.48
C GLY A 576 -21.77 6.08 -20.63
N PHE A 577 -20.58 6.69 -20.49
CA PHE A 577 -19.52 6.18 -19.62
C PHE A 577 -19.94 6.19 -18.15
N LEU A 578 -20.55 7.28 -17.66
CA LEU A 578 -21.01 7.39 -16.27
C LEU A 578 -22.14 6.38 -15.98
N LEU A 579 -23.13 6.29 -16.86
CA LEU A 579 -24.23 5.34 -16.77
C LEU A 579 -23.73 3.89 -16.70
N ALA A 580 -22.82 3.52 -17.61
CA ALA A 580 -22.25 2.17 -17.67
C ALA A 580 -21.43 1.83 -16.42
N THR A 581 -20.65 2.79 -15.93
CA THR A 581 -19.81 2.63 -14.73
C THR A 581 -20.65 2.41 -13.47
N ILE A 582 -21.75 3.16 -13.31
CA ILE A 582 -22.66 2.98 -12.16
C ILE A 582 -23.42 1.66 -12.28
N ALA A 583 -23.90 1.34 -13.49
CA ALA A 583 -24.70 0.13 -13.70
C ALA A 583 -23.90 -1.15 -13.46
N ARG A 584 -22.68 -1.25 -14.03
CA ARG A 584 -21.88 -2.48 -14.05
C ARG A 584 -20.73 -2.50 -13.04
N GLY A 585 -20.42 -1.37 -12.42
CA GLY A 585 -19.21 -1.24 -11.64
C GLY A 585 -17.96 -1.31 -12.51
N ARG A 586 -16.81 -1.49 -11.87
CA ARG A 586 -15.50 -1.69 -12.50
C ARG A 586 -14.78 -2.84 -11.79
N SER A 587 -14.52 -3.91 -12.53
CA SER A 587 -13.77 -5.07 -12.08
C SER A 587 -12.40 -4.66 -11.52
N GLU A 588 -11.92 -5.37 -10.50
CA GLU A 588 -10.66 -5.07 -9.79
C GLU A 588 -10.60 -3.66 -9.14
N THR A 589 -11.76 -3.03 -8.92
CA THR A 589 -11.86 -1.80 -8.12
C THR A 589 -12.96 -1.94 -7.06
N PRO A 590 -12.95 -1.10 -6.02
CA PRO A 590 -14.05 -1.03 -5.06
C PRO A 590 -15.42 -0.62 -5.66
N MET A 591 -15.45 -0.11 -6.90
CA MET A 591 -16.68 0.33 -7.59
C MET A 591 -17.49 -0.88 -8.05
N ARG A 592 -18.44 -1.32 -7.23
CA ARG A 592 -19.35 -2.44 -7.54
C ARG A 592 -20.47 -2.03 -8.50
N ALA A 593 -21.17 -3.02 -9.05
CA ALA A 593 -22.38 -2.80 -9.84
C ALA A 593 -23.55 -2.34 -8.96
N PHE A 594 -24.28 -1.30 -9.39
CA PHE A 594 -25.47 -0.79 -8.68
C PHE A 594 -26.79 -1.04 -9.41
N ALA A 595 -26.74 -1.47 -10.67
CA ALA A 595 -27.95 -1.83 -11.40
C ALA A 595 -28.58 -3.11 -10.84
N ARG A 596 -29.91 -3.11 -10.77
CA ARG A 596 -30.70 -4.27 -10.34
C ARG A 596 -30.36 -5.50 -11.20
N GLY A 597 -29.98 -6.60 -10.55
CA GLY A 597 -29.67 -7.87 -11.22
C GLY A 597 -28.26 -7.98 -11.80
N ALA A 598 -27.40 -6.97 -11.63
CA ALA A 598 -26.01 -6.97 -12.15
C ALA A 598 -24.98 -7.64 -11.21
N GLY A 599 -25.41 -8.41 -10.21
CA GLY A 599 -24.52 -9.15 -9.31
C GLY A 599 -23.83 -8.33 -8.21
N GLY A 600 -24.23 -7.05 -8.01
CA GLY A 600 -23.79 -6.19 -6.92
C GLY A 600 -24.80 -6.03 -5.77
N ILE A 601 -24.56 -5.08 -4.87
CA ILE A 601 -25.38 -4.83 -3.65
C ILE A 601 -26.60 -3.92 -3.96
N GLY A 602 -26.58 -3.21 -5.11
CA GLY A 602 -27.55 -2.16 -5.43
C GLY A 602 -28.86 -2.65 -6.07
N VAL A 603 -29.96 -1.97 -5.71
CA VAL A 603 -31.33 -2.18 -6.19
C VAL A 603 -31.79 -1.12 -7.22
N LEU A 604 -30.85 -0.28 -7.69
CA LEU A 604 -31.15 0.90 -8.50
C LEU A 604 -31.76 0.50 -9.85
N GLY A 605 -32.91 1.11 -10.14
CA GLY A 605 -33.48 1.09 -11.47
C GLY A 605 -32.72 2.04 -12.40
N ASP A 606 -32.91 1.86 -13.69
CA ASP A 606 -32.21 2.68 -14.66
C ASP A 606 -32.56 4.18 -14.60
N GLY A 607 -33.76 4.53 -14.09
CA GLY A 607 -34.17 5.91 -13.84
C GLY A 607 -33.31 6.54 -12.74
N ASP A 608 -33.16 5.83 -11.63
CA ASP A 608 -32.33 6.22 -10.49
C ASP A 608 -30.87 6.47 -10.91
N ILE A 609 -30.31 5.58 -11.75
CA ILE A 609 -28.96 5.74 -12.29
C ILE A 609 -28.85 7.00 -13.17
N SER A 610 -29.88 7.31 -13.94
CA SER A 610 -29.93 8.52 -14.79
C SER A 610 -30.01 9.80 -13.96
N ASP A 611 -30.75 9.77 -12.85
CA ASP A 611 -30.86 10.90 -11.92
C ASP A 611 -29.53 11.12 -11.18
N ILE A 612 -28.84 10.05 -10.76
CA ILE A 612 -27.49 10.14 -10.20
C ILE A 612 -26.51 10.81 -11.19
N VAL A 613 -26.55 10.44 -12.47
CA VAL A 613 -25.71 11.08 -13.50
C VAL A 613 -26.06 12.57 -13.65
N SER A 614 -27.34 12.91 -13.60
CA SER A 614 -27.80 14.32 -13.63
C SER A 614 -27.23 15.12 -12.45
N PHE A 615 -27.21 14.54 -11.26
CA PHE A 615 -26.60 15.14 -10.08
C PHE A 615 -25.08 15.30 -10.22
N VAL A 616 -24.35 14.27 -10.67
CA VAL A 616 -22.89 14.36 -10.92
C VAL A 616 -22.57 15.46 -11.94
N ARG A 617 -23.40 15.60 -12.99
CA ARG A 617 -23.28 16.65 -13.99
C ARG A 617 -23.57 18.06 -13.47
N SER A 618 -24.33 18.20 -12.39
CA SER A 618 -24.60 19.49 -11.78
C SER A 618 -23.34 20.20 -11.24
N TRP A 619 -22.24 19.47 -11.03
CA TRP A 619 -20.95 20.03 -10.61
C TRP A 619 -20.12 20.59 -11.78
N GLN A 620 -20.53 20.33 -13.02
CA GLN A 620 -19.85 20.86 -14.19
C GLN A 620 -20.18 22.34 -14.33
N ALA A 621 -19.19 23.21 -14.09
CA ALA A 621 -19.37 24.64 -14.30
C ALA A 621 -19.79 24.91 -15.76
N PRO A 622 -20.69 25.88 -16.02
CA PRO A 622 -20.99 26.30 -17.39
C PRO A 622 -19.68 26.75 -18.04
N ALA A 623 -19.39 26.24 -19.24
CA ALA A 623 -18.19 26.63 -19.97
C ALA A 623 -18.15 28.17 -20.11
N ALA A 624 -17.11 28.79 -19.54
CA ALA A 624 -16.80 30.20 -19.76
C ALA A 624 -16.36 30.36 -21.22
N GLY A 625 -17.32 30.57 -22.12
CA GLY A 625 -17.00 30.68 -23.55
C GLY A 625 -18.17 30.48 -24.51
N SER A 626 -19.36 31.00 -24.21
CA SER A 626 -20.37 31.27 -25.25
C SER A 626 -21.35 32.38 -24.82
N GLN A 627 -20.83 33.48 -24.29
CA GLN A 627 -21.59 34.72 -24.39
C GLN A 627 -21.61 35.14 -25.86
N ARG A 628 -22.77 34.92 -26.47
CA ARG A 628 -23.17 35.48 -27.75
C ARG A 628 -22.69 36.93 -27.85
N ARG A 629 -21.88 37.23 -28.87
CA ARG A 629 -21.90 38.57 -29.45
C ARG A 629 -23.26 38.74 -30.10
N GLN A 630 -24.21 39.27 -29.34
CA GLN A 630 -25.38 39.97 -29.85
C GLN A 630 -25.42 41.33 -29.16
N ALA A 631 -25.60 42.37 -29.98
CA ALA A 631 -25.63 43.80 -29.68
C ALA A 631 -24.25 44.48 -29.52
N GLN A 632 -23.68 44.97 -30.63
CA GLN A 632 -24.00 46.29 -31.22
C GLN A 632 -23.57 46.32 -32.69
#